data_AF-A0A1Q7PWR3-F1
#
_entry.id   AF-A0A1Q7PWR3-F1
#
_cell.length_a   1.000
_cell.length_b   1.000
_cell.length_c   1.000
_cell.angle_alpha   90.00
_cell.angle_beta   90.00
_cell.angle_gamma   90.00
#
_symmetry.space_group_name_H-M   'P 1'
#
loop_
_entity.id
_entity.type
_entity.pdbx_description
1 polymer ?
#
loop_
_entity_poly.entity_id
_entity_poly.type
_entity_poly.pdbx_seq_one_letter_code
_entity_poly.pdbx_strand_id
1 'polypeptide(L)'
;MAIMLTGAFYPIPANAAERNGEDIDGELINATTFSYSTGNYYYVRVEFSGDKVTVYFRNGGYRRLTLDDEEIDDPASISAYDYDTGTYWEIDIGECP
;
A
#
# COMPACT_ATOMS: atom_id res chain seq x y z
N MET A 1 -38.89 -25.71 -12.70
CA MET A 1 -38.70 -24.31 -12.23
C MET A 1 -37.44 -24.33 -11.39
N ALA A 2 -36.31 -23.94 -11.98
CA ALA A 2 -35.02 -23.90 -11.30
C ALA A 2 -34.61 -22.44 -11.19
N ILE A 3 -34.53 -21.94 -9.96
CA ILE A 3 -33.99 -20.60 -9.67
C ILE A 3 -32.47 -20.77 -9.70
N MET A 4 -31.84 -20.36 -10.79
CA MET A 4 -30.40 -20.14 -10.83
C MET A 4 -30.14 -18.86 -10.02
N LEU A 5 -29.58 -18.99 -8.82
CA LEU A 5 -29.01 -17.85 -8.11
C LEU A 5 -27.78 -17.39 -8.91
N THR A 6 -27.95 -16.35 -9.71
CA THR A 6 -26.84 -15.61 -10.31
C THR A 6 -26.13 -14.86 -9.19
N GLY A 7 -25.12 -15.49 -8.58
CA GLY A 7 -24.14 -14.77 -7.78
C GLY A 7 -23.40 -13.81 -8.70
N ALA A 8 -23.53 -12.51 -8.45
CA ALA A 8 -22.74 -11.51 -9.15
C ALA A 8 -21.26 -11.73 -8.80
N PHE A 9 -20.48 -12.22 -9.76
CA PHE A 9 -19.02 -12.16 -9.71
C PHE A 9 -18.65 -10.69 -9.94
N TYR A 10 -18.38 -9.95 -8.86
CA TYR A 10 -17.69 -8.68 -9.00
C TYR A 10 -16.22 -9.03 -9.25
N PRO A 11 -15.63 -8.67 -10.40
CA PRO A 11 -14.18 -8.73 -10.50
C PRO A 11 -13.63 -7.83 -9.40
N ILE A 12 -12.93 -8.43 -8.45
CA ILE A 12 -12.10 -7.68 -7.51
C ILE A 12 -11.16 -6.86 -8.41
N PRO A 13 -11.06 -5.53 -8.23
CA PRO A 13 -10.12 -4.75 -9.02
C PRO A 13 -8.74 -5.42 -8.88
N ALA A 14 -8.19 -5.86 -10.01
CA ALA A 14 -6.94 -6.64 -10.05
C ALA A 14 -5.69 -5.82 -9.69
N ASN A 15 -5.86 -4.70 -8.98
CA ASN A 15 -4.78 -3.82 -8.57
C ASN A 15 -4.94 -3.41 -7.09
N ALA A 16 -5.94 -3.91 -6.36
CA ALA A 16 -6.09 -3.53 -4.96
C ALA A 16 -4.90 -4.06 -4.15
N ALA A 17 -4.39 -3.26 -3.21
CA ALA A 17 -3.39 -3.74 -2.29
C ALA A 17 -4.01 -4.83 -1.41
N GLU A 18 -3.43 -6.03 -1.41
CA GLU A 18 -3.99 -7.20 -0.72
C GLU A 18 -3.04 -7.72 0.35
N ARG A 19 -3.55 -7.94 1.57
CA ARG A 19 -2.81 -8.58 2.67
C ARG A 19 -3.56 -9.83 3.15
N ASN A 20 -2.98 -11.02 2.97
CA ASN A 20 -3.57 -12.31 3.36
C ASN A 20 -4.96 -12.60 2.74
N GLY A 21 -5.23 -12.22 1.48
CA GLY A 21 -6.57 -12.42 0.89
C GLY A 21 -7.52 -11.25 1.08
N GLU A 22 -7.14 -10.22 1.83
CA GLU A 22 -8.00 -9.09 2.17
C GLU A 22 -7.51 -7.79 1.51
N ASP A 23 -8.43 -7.13 0.80
CA ASP A 23 -8.23 -5.78 0.25
C ASP A 23 -8.05 -4.77 1.40
N ILE A 24 -6.93 -4.02 1.36
CA ILE A 24 -6.59 -2.99 2.35
C ILE A 24 -6.64 -1.57 1.75
N ASP A 25 -7.17 -1.39 0.54
CA ASP A 25 -7.32 -0.07 -0.08
C ASP A 25 -8.18 0.86 0.78
N GLY A 26 -7.74 2.12 0.89
CA GLY A 26 -8.44 3.18 1.63
C GLY A 26 -8.31 3.09 3.16
N GLU A 27 -7.61 2.10 3.71
CA GLU A 27 -7.30 2.06 5.13
C GLU A 27 -6.10 2.97 5.46
N LEU A 28 -6.24 3.81 6.49
CA LEU A 28 -5.14 4.61 7.03
C LEU A 28 -4.37 3.80 8.08
N ILE A 29 -3.23 3.26 7.69
CA ILE A 29 -2.42 2.32 8.48
C ILE A 29 -1.20 3.04 9.05
N ASN A 30 -0.87 2.82 10.33
CA ASN A 30 0.39 3.33 10.89
C ASN A 30 1.54 2.47 10.37
N ALA A 31 2.62 3.13 9.96
CA ALA A 31 3.74 2.46 9.30
C ALA A 31 5.07 3.14 9.64
N THR A 32 6.15 2.41 9.37
CA THR A 32 7.49 3.00 9.21
C THR A 32 7.86 2.93 7.72
N THR A 33 8.57 3.93 7.21
CA THR A 33 9.10 3.87 5.84
C THR A 33 10.55 4.33 5.78
N PHE A 34 11.35 3.67 4.93
CA PHE A 34 12.73 4.05 4.64
C PHE A 34 12.83 4.69 3.26
N SER A 35 13.52 5.82 3.16
CA SER A 35 13.80 6.47 1.88
C SER A 35 15.24 6.21 1.46
N TYR A 36 15.44 5.62 0.28
CA TYR A 36 16.80 5.38 -0.24
C TYR A 36 17.53 6.67 -0.63
N SER A 37 16.82 7.78 -0.88
CA SER A 37 17.46 9.06 -1.20
C SER A 37 18.00 9.80 0.03
N THR A 38 17.26 9.74 1.15
CA THR A 38 17.67 10.42 2.38
C THR A 38 18.46 9.51 3.32
N GLY A 39 18.32 8.18 3.17
CA GLY A 39 18.92 7.19 4.06
C GLY A 39 18.30 7.17 5.46
N ASN A 40 17.05 7.62 5.62
CA ASN A 40 16.37 7.74 6.91
C ASN A 40 15.07 6.94 6.97
N TYR A 41 14.72 6.53 8.20
CA TYR A 41 13.39 6.01 8.54
C TYR A 41 12.46 7.13 9.02
N TYR A 42 11.19 6.99 8.70
CA TYR A 42 10.13 7.91 9.09
C TYR A 42 8.93 7.14 9.67
N TYR A 43 8.40 7.61 10.80
CA TYR A 43 7.08 7.20 11.28
C TYR A 43 6.01 7.95 10.50
N VAL A 44 5.14 7.21 9.81
CA VAL A 44 4.17 7.73 8.85
C VAL A 44 2.81 7.07 9.03
N ARG A 45 1.82 7.56 8.31
CA ARG A 45 0.63 6.78 7.98
C ARG A 45 0.62 6.53 6.48
N VAL A 46 0.11 5.39 6.06
CA VAL A 46 -0.04 5.04 4.65
C VAL A 46 -1.49 4.75 4.34
N GLU A 47 -1.88 5.02 3.10
CA GLU A 47 -3.17 4.66 2.53
C GLU A 47 -2.91 4.10 1.14
N PHE A 48 -3.31 2.85 0.92
CA PHE A 48 -3.19 2.17 -0.35
C PHE A 48 -4.41 2.47 -1.23
N SER A 49 -4.21 2.52 -2.54
CA SER A 49 -5.30 2.67 -3.51
C SER A 49 -4.82 2.17 -4.86
N GLY A 50 -5.24 0.97 -5.22
CA GLY A 50 -4.72 0.31 -6.41
C GLY A 50 -3.21 0.03 -6.28
N ASP A 51 -2.49 0.28 -7.36
CA ASP A 51 -1.02 0.21 -7.44
C ASP A 51 -0.31 1.39 -6.76
N LYS A 52 -1.02 2.23 -6.00
CA LYS A 52 -0.48 3.43 -5.36
C LYS A 52 -0.52 3.34 -3.85
N VAL A 53 0.43 4.03 -3.24
CA VAL A 53 0.42 4.31 -1.80
C VAL A 53 0.67 5.79 -1.54
N THR A 54 -0.17 6.39 -0.70
CA THR A 54 0.04 7.74 -0.20
C THR A 54 0.66 7.68 1.20
N VAL A 55 1.87 8.20 1.33
CA VAL A 55 2.63 8.29 2.59
C VAL A 55 2.43 9.66 3.22
N TYR A 56 1.81 9.71 4.40
CA TYR A 56 1.55 10.92 5.17
C TYR A 56 2.57 11.09 6.31
N PHE A 57 3.32 12.19 6.29
CA PHE A 57 4.35 12.45 7.29
C PHE A 57 3.78 13.16 8.53
N ARG A 58 4.29 12.82 9.73
CA ARG A 58 3.82 13.42 11.00
C ARG A 58 3.90 14.95 11.04
N ASN A 59 4.90 15.54 10.38
CA ASN A 59 5.10 16.99 10.34
C ASN A 59 4.32 17.68 9.21
N GLY A 60 3.38 16.96 8.57
CA GLY A 60 2.64 17.41 7.41
C GLY A 60 3.36 17.07 6.09
N GLY A 61 2.63 17.28 4.99
CA GLY A 61 3.06 16.84 3.66
C GLY A 61 2.77 15.37 3.40
N TYR A 62 2.83 14.99 2.12
CA TYR A 62 2.64 13.62 1.69
C TYR A 62 3.53 13.29 0.50
N ARG A 63 3.73 11.99 0.26
CA ARG A 63 4.33 11.44 -0.97
C ARG A 63 3.35 10.45 -1.58
N ARG A 64 3.27 10.42 -2.90
CA ARG A 64 2.56 9.35 -3.63
C ARG A 64 3.59 8.49 -4.31
N LEU A 65 3.54 7.21 -4.03
CA LEU A 65 4.46 6.21 -4.55
C LEU A 65 3.66 5.19 -5.36
N THR A 66 4.33 4.50 -6.27
CA THR A 66 3.77 3.36 -7.00
C THR A 66 4.35 2.10 -6.40
N LEU A 67 3.50 1.15 -6.01
CA LEU A 67 3.94 -0.15 -5.51
C LEU A 67 4.66 -0.90 -6.62
N ASP A 68 5.71 -1.64 -6.27
CA ASP A 68 6.36 -2.55 -7.23
C ASP A 68 5.51 -3.83 -7.44
N ASP A 69 4.72 -4.21 -6.43
CA ASP A 69 3.75 -5.29 -6.47
C ASP A 69 2.47 -4.90 -5.72
N GLU A 70 1.31 -5.28 -6.25
CA GLU A 70 0.01 -5.02 -5.63
C GLU A 70 -0.30 -6.06 -4.53
N GLU A 71 0.28 -7.26 -4.63
CA GLU A 71 0.17 -8.30 -3.59
C GLU A 71 1.18 -8.02 -2.47
N ILE A 72 0.68 -7.81 -1.24
CA ILE A 72 1.52 -7.59 -0.06
C ILE A 72 1.79 -8.95 0.60
N ASP A 73 2.80 -9.63 0.10
CA ASP A 73 3.29 -10.92 0.62
C ASP A 73 4.04 -10.78 1.95
N ASP A 74 4.80 -9.69 2.10
CA ASP A 74 5.53 -9.35 3.33
C ASP A 74 5.12 -7.95 3.82
N PRO A 75 4.26 -7.84 4.84
CA PRO A 75 3.84 -6.55 5.38
C PRO A 75 4.98 -5.75 6.03
N ALA A 76 6.13 -6.36 6.31
CA ALA A 76 7.30 -5.64 6.83
C ALA A 76 8.25 -5.14 5.72
N SER A 77 8.00 -5.52 4.46
CA SER A 77 8.89 -5.21 3.33
C SER A 77 8.07 -4.97 2.05
N ILE A 78 7.47 -3.78 1.95
CA ILE A 78 6.71 -3.35 0.77
C ILE A 78 7.54 -2.33 -0.01
N SER A 79 7.96 -2.68 -1.23
CA SER A 79 8.72 -1.79 -2.10
C SER A 79 7.81 -0.87 -2.92
N ALA A 80 8.17 0.40 -2.99
CA ALA A 80 7.47 1.38 -3.82
C ALA A 80 8.43 2.41 -4.43
N TYR A 81 8.11 2.86 -5.64
CA TYR A 81 8.90 3.82 -6.40
C TYR A 81 8.26 5.22 -6.42
N ASP A 82 9.08 6.23 -6.16
CA ASP A 82 8.76 7.64 -6.33
C ASP A 82 9.24 8.12 -7.70
N TYR A 83 8.32 8.28 -8.66
CA TYR A 83 8.63 8.78 -10.01
C TYR A 83 8.97 10.28 -10.04
N ASP A 84 8.60 11.06 -9.02
CA ASP A 84 8.93 12.50 -8.97
C ASP A 84 10.40 12.69 -8.57
N THR A 85 10.95 11.80 -7.74
CA THR A 85 12.33 11.90 -7.22
C THR A 85 13.27 10.81 -7.73
N GLY A 86 12.76 9.83 -8.46
CA GLY A 86 13.53 8.70 -8.99
C GLY A 86 14.09 7.79 -7.90
N THR A 87 13.35 7.60 -6.80
CA THR A 87 13.84 6.97 -5.56
C THR A 87 12.95 5.82 -5.13
N TYR A 88 13.56 4.72 -4.67
CA TYR A 88 12.86 3.63 -4.01
C TYR A 88 12.57 3.93 -2.54
N TRP A 89 11.48 3.37 -2.04
CA TRP A 89 11.06 3.44 -0.66
C TRP A 89 10.68 2.04 -0.19
N GLU A 90 11.02 1.75 1.05
CA GLU A 90 10.58 0.53 1.75
C GLU A 90 9.51 0.92 2.76
N ILE A 91 8.39 0.19 2.81
CA ILE A 91 7.27 0.46 3.72
C ILE A 91 7.04 -0.79 4.60
N ASP A 92 6.93 -0.56 5.90
CA ASP A 92 6.64 -1.58 6.91
C ASP A 92 5.34 -1.21 7.63
N ILE A 93 4.31 -2.05 7.43
CA ILE A 93 3.01 -2.02 8.11
C ILE A 93 2.83 -3.19 9.10
N GLY A 94 3.84 -4.07 9.23
CA GLY A 94 3.78 -5.30 10.03
C GLY A 94 4.08 -5.07 11.51
N GLU A 95 5.04 -4.18 11.82
CA GLU A 95 5.44 -3.90 13.21
C GLU A 95 5.56 -2.39 13.46
N CYS A 96 4.42 -1.69 13.48
CA CYS A 96 4.39 -0.33 14.01
C CYS A 96 4.10 -0.36 15.54
N PRO A 97 5.01 0.16 16.40
CA PRO A 97 4.73 0.35 17.83
C PRO A 97 3.65 1.40 18.11
#